data_AF-A0AAD4XBL1-F1
#
_entry.id   AF-A0AAD4XBL1-F1
#
_cell.length_a   1.000
_cell.length_b   1.000
_cell.length_c   1.000
_cell.angle_alpha   90.00
_cell.angle_beta   90.00
_cell.angle_gamma   90.00
#
_symmetry.space_group_name_H-M   'P 1'
#
loop_
_entity.id
_entity.type
_entity.pdbx_description
1 polymer ?
#
loop_
_entity_poly.entity_id
_entity_poly.type
_entity_poly.pdbx_seq_one_letter_code
_entity_poly.pdbx_strand_id
1 'polypeptide(L)'
;MLKVPAYDTPIEFGVLTSFAYPLEGDLDDEIVVATTRVETMLCDTGIAYAIHPFNGRRLPIVCDGILDDPQYGTGAVKITPAHDPNDFDIGKRHNLEFINILTNEKLINSNNCSPI
;
A
#
# COMPACT_ATOMS: atom_id res chain seq x y z
N MET A 1 5.14 18.64 -11.95
CA MET A 1 6.52 18.75 -12.47
C MET A 1 7.40 19.68 -11.63
N LEU A 2 8.50 19.16 -11.09
CA LEU A 2 9.57 19.87 -10.37
C LEU A 2 10.91 19.66 -11.13
N LYS A 3 11.80 20.66 -11.16
CA LYS A 3 13.12 20.52 -11.81
C LYS A 3 14.18 20.17 -10.76
N VAL A 4 14.70 18.95 -10.82
CA VAL A 4 15.67 18.41 -9.86
C VAL A 4 17.10 18.59 -10.40
N PRO A 5 18.10 18.99 -9.58
CA PRO A 5 19.50 18.98 -9.99
C PRO A 5 19.94 17.58 -10.48
N ALA A 6 20.75 17.54 -11.53
CA ALA A 6 21.21 16.31 -12.21
C ALA A 6 20.13 15.46 -12.92
N TYR A 7 18.93 15.99 -13.17
CA TYR A 7 17.97 15.42 -14.11
C TYR A 7 17.64 16.42 -15.25
N ASP A 8 17.74 15.96 -16.50
CA ASP A 8 17.43 16.78 -17.67
C ASP A 8 15.91 16.99 -17.86
N THR A 9 15.12 15.97 -17.52
CA THR A 9 13.66 16.03 -17.51
C THR A 9 13.12 16.52 -16.17
N PRO A 10 12.07 17.38 -16.16
CA PRO A 10 11.29 17.63 -14.95
C PRO A 10 10.66 16.33 -14.44
N ILE A 11 10.72 16.09 -13.13
CA ILE A 11 10.13 14.92 -12.46
C ILE A 11 8.80 15.34 -11.84
N GLU A 12 7.78 14.49 -11.89
CA GLU A 12 6.54 14.74 -11.16
C GLU A 12 6.62 14.16 -9.75
N PHE A 13 6.38 15.00 -8.74
CA PHE A 13 6.38 14.62 -7.33
C PHE A 13 4.95 14.66 -6.80
N GLY A 14 4.60 13.71 -5.94
CA GLY A 14 3.25 13.62 -5.37
C GLY A 14 2.18 13.15 -6.37
N VAL A 15 2.55 12.35 -7.38
CA VAL A 15 1.59 11.73 -8.30
C VAL A 15 0.66 10.80 -7.52
N LEU A 16 -0.61 11.19 -7.40
CA LEU A 16 -1.62 10.35 -6.76
C LEU A 16 -2.06 9.26 -7.75
N THR A 17 -1.46 8.09 -7.62
CA THR A 17 -1.75 6.90 -8.44
C THR A 17 -2.92 6.15 -7.83
N SER A 18 -3.95 5.87 -8.64
CA SER A 18 -5.11 5.04 -8.26
C SER A 18 -5.03 3.68 -8.93
N PHE A 19 -5.31 2.61 -8.19
CA PHE A 19 -5.33 1.24 -8.69
C PHE A 19 -6.35 0.40 -7.92
N ALA A 20 -6.72 -0.77 -8.44
CA ALA A 20 -7.76 -1.62 -7.88
C ALA A 20 -7.21 -2.91 -7.26
N TYR A 21 -7.88 -3.37 -6.22
CA TYR A 21 -7.71 -4.69 -5.60
C TYR A 21 -9.00 -5.50 -5.78
N PRO A 22 -8.99 -6.69 -6.41
CA PRO A 22 -10.17 -7.56 -6.46
C PRO A 22 -10.48 -8.14 -5.08
N LEU A 23 -11.76 -8.26 -4.75
CA LEU A 23 -12.26 -8.77 -3.47
C LEU A 23 -12.40 -10.30 -3.48
N GLU A 24 -12.22 -10.93 -2.32
CA GLU A 24 -12.41 -12.38 -2.19
C GLU A 24 -13.91 -12.73 -2.03
N GLY A 25 -14.53 -13.17 -3.14
CA GLY A 25 -15.86 -13.79 -3.10
C GLY A 25 -16.59 -13.72 -4.44
N ASP A 26 -16.44 -12.59 -5.14
CA ASP A 26 -16.96 -12.36 -6.49
C ASP A 26 -15.88 -11.65 -7.32
N LEU A 27 -15.76 -11.98 -8.61
CA LEU A 27 -14.63 -11.55 -9.45
C LEU A 27 -14.83 -10.20 -10.14
N ASP A 28 -16.07 -9.69 -10.15
CA ASP A 28 -16.43 -8.40 -10.73
C ASP A 28 -16.39 -7.24 -9.70
N ASP A 29 -16.17 -7.54 -8.41
CA ASP A 29 -16.12 -6.57 -7.30
C ASP A 29 -14.67 -6.18 -6.94
N GLU A 30 -14.35 -4.88 -7.06
CA GLU A 30 -13.02 -4.31 -6.79
C GLU A 30 -13.07 -3.17 -5.76
N ILE A 31 -12.04 -3.07 -4.91
CA ILE A 31 -11.80 -1.89 -4.06
C ILE A 31 -10.66 -1.04 -4.64
N VAL A 32 -10.99 0.17 -5.08
CA VAL A 32 -10.01 1.13 -5.64
C VAL A 32 -9.31 1.86 -4.49
N VAL A 33 -7.99 2.00 -4.59
CA VAL A 33 -7.13 2.66 -3.60
C VAL A 33 -6.24 3.70 -4.29
N ALA A 34 -6.08 4.87 -3.66
CA ALA A 34 -5.23 5.95 -4.15
C ALA A 34 -3.99 6.16 -3.25
N THR A 35 -2.81 6.38 -3.84
CA THR A 35 -1.57 6.61 -3.09
C THR A 35 -0.55 7.44 -3.86
N THR A 36 0.29 8.19 -3.17
CA THR A 36 1.52 8.81 -3.74
C THR A 36 2.76 7.93 -3.58
N ARG A 37 2.63 6.74 -2.99
CA ARG A 37 3.71 5.77 -2.68
C ARG A 37 3.35 4.37 -3.19
N VAL A 38 3.15 4.25 -4.51
CA VAL A 38 2.72 3.01 -5.16
C VAL A 38 3.69 1.85 -4.91
N GLU A 39 4.99 2.13 -4.76
CA GLU A 39 6.03 1.15 -4.46
C GLU A 39 5.83 0.39 -3.13
N THR A 40 5.05 0.96 -2.20
CA THR A 40 4.83 0.35 -0.88
C THR A 40 3.68 -0.66 -0.84
N MET A 41 2.89 -0.83 -1.91
CA MET A 41 1.72 -1.72 -1.93
C MET A 41 2.02 -3.18 -1.59
N LEU A 42 3.26 -3.62 -1.79
CA LEU A 42 3.74 -4.95 -1.40
C LEU A 42 3.64 -5.22 0.12
N CYS A 43 3.46 -4.18 0.95
CA CYS A 43 3.45 -4.22 2.42
C CYS A 43 2.06 -4.09 3.06
N ASP A 44 0.98 -4.16 2.27
CA ASP A 44 -0.42 -4.00 2.72
C ASP A 44 -0.93 -5.22 3.53
N THR A 45 -1.64 -5.07 4.68
CA THR A 45 -1.60 -6.12 5.75
C THR A 45 -2.78 -6.44 6.72
N GLY A 46 -4.04 -5.95 6.63
CA GLY A 46 -5.15 -6.49 7.49
C GLY A 46 -6.52 -5.79 7.41
N ILE A 47 -7.74 -6.31 7.75
CA ILE A 47 -8.31 -7.53 8.40
C ILE A 47 -9.19 -8.49 7.51
N ALA A 48 -9.93 -8.08 6.45
CA ALA A 48 -10.77 -8.95 5.56
C ALA A 48 -10.34 -9.00 4.05
N TYR A 49 -10.43 -10.12 3.33
CA TYR A 49 -9.50 -10.38 2.20
C TYR A 49 -9.80 -9.70 0.83
N ALA A 50 -8.89 -8.84 0.39
CA ALA A 50 -8.53 -8.55 -1.00
C ALA A 50 -7.36 -9.43 -1.47
N ILE A 51 -7.10 -9.50 -2.78
CA ILE A 51 -5.95 -10.25 -3.34
C ILE A 51 -4.88 -9.29 -3.89
N HIS A 52 -3.64 -9.42 -3.43
CA HIS A 52 -2.53 -8.58 -3.91
C HIS A 52 -2.15 -8.91 -5.37
N PRO A 53 -2.16 -7.94 -6.30
CA PRO A 53 -2.20 -8.21 -7.73
C PRO A 53 -0.90 -8.78 -8.32
N PHE A 54 0.23 -8.71 -7.59
CA PHE A 54 1.53 -9.17 -8.09
C PHE A 54 2.05 -10.48 -7.47
N ASN A 55 1.42 -11.01 -6.41
CA ASN A 55 1.86 -12.26 -5.77
C ASN A 55 0.72 -13.13 -5.19
N GLY A 56 -0.54 -12.74 -5.35
CA GLY A 56 -1.70 -13.51 -4.85
C GLY A 56 -1.84 -13.54 -3.33
N ARG A 57 -1.05 -12.78 -2.56
CA ARG A 57 -1.19 -12.72 -1.10
C ARG A 57 -2.57 -12.18 -0.75
N ARG A 58 -3.32 -12.91 0.08
CA ARG A 58 -4.59 -12.46 0.66
C ARG A 58 -4.28 -11.29 1.59
N LEU A 59 -4.50 -10.06 1.09
CA LEU A 59 -4.38 -8.83 1.84
C LEU A 59 -5.66 -8.63 2.63
N PRO A 60 -5.62 -8.61 3.95
CA PRO A 60 -6.84 -8.30 4.65
C PRO A 60 -7.07 -6.74 4.66
N ILE A 61 -8.32 -6.28 4.80
CA ILE A 61 -8.86 -4.89 4.77
C ILE A 61 -9.43 -4.48 6.15
N VAL A 62 -9.05 -3.31 6.70
CA VAL A 62 -9.48 -2.82 8.03
C VAL A 62 -10.57 -1.75 7.96
N CYS A 63 -11.42 -1.73 8.98
CA CYS A 63 -12.16 -0.53 9.38
C CYS A 63 -11.47 0.08 10.62
N ASP A 64 -10.66 1.12 10.43
CA ASP A 64 -10.11 1.94 11.51
C ASP A 64 -10.90 3.26 11.59
N GLY A 65 -11.28 3.70 12.79
CA GLY A 65 -11.99 4.97 13.02
C GLY A 65 -11.09 6.20 13.07
N ILE A 66 -9.78 6.02 12.94
CA ILE A 66 -8.72 7.05 12.93
C ILE A 66 -8.01 7.03 11.55
N LEU A 67 -8.64 6.45 10.53
CA LEU A 67 -8.25 6.57 9.13
C LEU A 67 -8.45 8.02 8.64
N ASP A 68 -7.81 8.37 7.53
CA ASP A 68 -7.97 9.68 6.89
C ASP A 68 -9.42 9.90 6.40
N ASP A 69 -9.82 11.16 6.15
CA ASP A 69 -11.21 11.53 5.81
C ASP A 69 -11.75 10.69 4.63
N PRO A 70 -12.80 9.86 4.79
CA PRO A 70 -13.34 9.02 3.73
C PRO A 70 -13.85 9.78 2.50
N GLN A 71 -14.01 11.11 2.59
CA GLN A 71 -14.34 11.98 1.47
C GLN A 71 -13.14 12.31 0.56
N TYR A 72 -11.91 11.98 0.98
CA TYR A 72 -10.70 12.14 0.19
C TYR A 72 -10.27 10.83 -0.49
N GLY A 73 -9.94 10.92 -1.78
CA GLY A 73 -9.56 9.75 -2.58
C GLY A 73 -10.74 8.83 -2.88
N THR A 74 -10.63 7.56 -2.49
CA THR A 74 -11.60 6.49 -2.80
C THR A 74 -12.35 5.97 -1.58
N GLY A 75 -12.11 6.55 -0.39
CA GLY A 75 -12.59 6.00 0.89
C GLY A 75 -11.82 4.77 1.40
N ALA A 76 -10.77 4.33 0.69
CA ALA A 76 -9.91 3.21 1.08
C ALA A 76 -8.42 3.57 0.89
N VAL A 77 -7.60 3.22 1.88
CA VAL A 77 -6.14 3.47 1.87
C VAL A 77 -5.36 2.20 2.18
N LYS A 78 -4.09 2.17 1.74
CA LYS A 78 -3.23 0.99 1.81
C LYS A 78 -2.19 1.05 2.94
N ILE A 79 -2.40 0.22 3.97
CA ILE A 79 -1.69 0.25 5.26
C ILE A 79 -0.38 -0.55 5.25
N THR A 80 0.76 0.12 5.47
CA THR A 80 2.13 -0.41 5.40
C THR A 80 2.94 -0.22 6.71
N PRO A 81 2.66 -0.99 7.78
CA PRO A 81 3.11 -0.68 9.14
C PRO A 81 4.63 -0.65 9.37
N ALA A 82 5.42 -1.19 8.44
CA ALA A 82 6.89 -1.16 8.49
C ALA A 82 7.52 0.05 7.75
N HIS A 83 6.74 0.81 6.96
CA HIS A 83 7.27 1.84 6.03
C HIS A 83 6.58 3.20 6.11
N ASP A 84 5.56 3.36 6.96
CA ASP A 84 4.92 4.64 7.25
C ASP A 84 4.59 4.79 8.76
N PRO A 85 4.89 5.93 9.41
CA PRO A 85 4.57 6.15 10.82
C PRO A 85 3.08 6.19 11.16
N ASN A 86 2.21 6.56 10.21
CA ASN A 86 0.76 6.55 10.45
C ASN A 86 0.21 5.12 10.43
N ASP A 87 0.66 4.33 9.45
CA ASP A 87 0.33 2.91 9.30
C ASP A 87 0.86 2.07 10.48
N PHE A 88 1.96 2.47 11.11
CA PHE A 88 2.58 1.78 12.24
C PHE A 88 1.62 1.59 13.43
N ASP A 89 0.84 2.61 13.79
CA ASP A 89 -0.11 2.52 14.90
C ASP A 89 -1.46 1.91 14.49
N ILE A 90 -1.89 2.05 13.22
CA ILE A 90 -3.01 1.27 12.64
C ILE A 90 -2.66 -0.24 12.71
N GLY A 91 -1.44 -0.58 12.30
CA GLY A 91 -0.88 -1.93 12.31
C GLY A 91 -0.89 -2.56 13.71
N LYS A 92 -0.57 -1.79 14.75
CA LYS A 92 -0.70 -2.25 16.15
C LYS A 92 -2.15 -2.45 16.57
N ARG A 93 -3.03 -1.45 16.32
CA ARG A 93 -4.45 -1.50 16.75
C ARG A 93 -5.17 -2.72 16.22
N HIS A 94 -4.86 -3.11 14.98
CA HIS A 94 -5.54 -4.21 14.29
C HIS A 94 -4.74 -5.53 14.29
N ASN A 95 -3.55 -5.57 14.88
CA ASN A 95 -2.64 -6.73 14.92
C ASN A 95 -2.24 -7.23 13.51
N LEU A 96 -1.65 -6.34 12.73
CA LEU A 96 -1.24 -6.56 11.34
C LEU A 96 0.22 -7.05 11.24
N GLU A 97 0.60 -7.64 10.10
CA GLU A 97 1.98 -8.07 9.87
C GLU A 97 2.91 -6.89 9.55
N PHE A 98 4.12 -6.86 10.10
CA PHE A 98 5.11 -5.80 9.89
C PHE A 98 6.18 -6.25 8.88
N ILE A 99 5.81 -6.28 7.59
CA ILE A 99 6.65 -6.81 6.51
C ILE A 99 7.70 -5.77 6.07
N ASN A 100 8.98 -6.00 6.37
CA ASN A 100 10.08 -5.17 5.86
C ASN A 100 10.72 -5.75 4.58
N ILE A 101 10.39 -5.13 3.43
CA ILE A 101 10.98 -5.43 2.11
C ILE A 101 12.29 -4.67 1.81
N LEU A 102 12.74 -3.75 2.67
CA LEU A 102 13.94 -2.92 2.43
C LEU A 102 15.12 -3.35 3.31
N THR A 103 16.32 -3.41 2.73
CA THR A 103 17.57 -3.51 3.48
C THR A 103 17.95 -2.15 4.09
N ASN A 104 18.93 -2.14 5.00
CA ASN A 104 19.54 -0.90 5.52
C ASN A 104 20.18 -0.04 4.41
N GLU A 105 20.51 -0.64 3.27
CA GLU A 105 21.04 0.02 2.06
C GLU A 105 19.94 0.52 1.13
N LYS A 106 18.66 0.38 1.53
CA LYS A 106 17.45 0.71 0.75
C LYS A 106 17.27 -0.13 -0.53
N LEU A 107 17.87 -1.31 -0.58
CA LEU A 107 17.65 -2.29 -1.64
C LEU A 107 16.42 -3.16 -1.30
N ILE A 108 15.69 -3.61 -2.32
CA ILE A 108 14.59 -4.57 -2.13
C ILE A 108 15.18 -5.93 -1.79
N ASN A 109 14.69 -6.54 -0.70
CA ASN A 109 15.06 -7.87 -0.26
C ASN A 109 14.02 -8.93 -0.70
N SER A 110 14.30 -10.21 -0.45
CA SER A 110 13.43 -11.33 -0.84
C SER A 110 12.27 -11.63 0.12
N ASN A 111 12.06 -10.84 1.18
CA ASN A 111 10.99 -11.06 2.16
C ASN A 111 9.63 -10.79 1.52
N ASN A 112 8.78 -11.83 1.41
CA ASN A 112 7.39 -11.72 0.93
C ASN A 112 7.22 -11.18 -0.52
N CYS A 113 8.33 -11.12 -1.29
CA CYS A 113 8.38 -10.65 -2.68
C CYS A 113 8.37 -11.80 -3.72
N SER A 114 8.43 -13.07 -3.31
CA SER A 114 8.32 -14.19 -4.24
C SER A 114 6.88 -14.33 -4.77
N PRO A 115 6.66 -14.50 -6.08
CA PRO A 115 5.43 -15.11 -6.58
C PRO A 115 5.38 -16.60 -6.17
N ILE A 116 4.18 -17.16 -6.15
CA ILE A 116 3.90 -18.59 -5.95
C ILE A 116 3.96 -19.32 -7.30
#